data_AF-A0A2T3NFI2-F1
#
_entry.id   AF-A0A2T3NFI2-F1
#
_cell.length_a   1.000
_cell.length_b   1.000
_cell.length_c   1.000
_cell.angle_alpha   90.00
_cell.angle_beta   90.00
_cell.angle_gamma   90.00
#
_symmetry.space_group_name_H-M   'P 1'
#
loop_
_entity.id
_entity.type
_entity.pdbx_description
1 polymer ?
#
loop_
_entity_poly.entity_id
_entity_poly.type
_entity_poly.pdbx_seq_one_letter_code
_entity_poly.pdbx_strand_id
1 'polypeptide(L)' 'MTAQQLYYEINDDGSGFAFIDGEPEYFRSLSELHQIGQEFYPAGYELHQVTADNWQSLYDSGVFDNGCNY' A
#
# COMPACT_ATOMS: atom_id res chain seq x y z
N MET A 1 -5.74 19.36 -1.66
CA MET A 1 -4.75 18.31 -1.97
C MET A 1 -5.28 17.06 -1.31
N THR A 2 -5.61 16.03 -2.08
CA THR A 2 -6.06 14.73 -1.55
C THR A 2 -4.81 13.90 -1.32
N ALA A 3 -4.59 13.44 -0.08
CA ALA A 3 -3.49 12.54 0.23
C ALA A 3 -3.62 11.25 -0.59
N GLN A 4 -2.49 10.69 -1.02
CA GLN A 4 -2.46 9.39 -1.69
C GLN A 4 -2.72 8.27 -0.68
N GLN A 5 -3.36 7.20 -1.11
CA GLN A 5 -3.65 6.05 -0.25
C GLN A 5 -2.55 5.02 -0.44
N LEU A 6 -1.83 4.68 0.63
CA LEU A 6 -0.79 3.66 0.63
C LEU A 6 -1.30 2.43 1.38
N TYR A 7 -1.65 1.41 0.61
CA TYR A 7 -2.14 0.14 1.13
C TYR A 7 -0.97 -0.76 1.49
N TYR A 8 -1.02 -1.44 2.63
CA TYR A 8 0.07 -2.33 3.03
C TYR A 8 -0.42 -3.55 3.82
N GLU A 9 0.23 -4.69 3.62
CA GLU A 9 0.14 -5.86 4.47
C GLU A 9 1.40 -5.92 5.35
N ILE A 10 1.26 -6.33 6.62
CA ILE A 10 2.38 -6.46 7.56
C ILE A 10 2.31 -7.80 8.29
N ASN A 11 3.45 -8.45 8.41
CA ASN A 11 3.66 -9.69 9.15
C ASN A 11 3.94 -9.40 10.63
N ASP A 12 3.84 -10.43 11.47
CA ASP A 12 4.14 -10.34 12.91
C ASP A 12 5.59 -9.92 13.21
N ASP A 13 6.52 -10.13 12.28
CA ASP A 13 7.92 -9.73 12.39
C ASP A 13 8.19 -8.27 11.98
N GLY A 14 7.16 -7.55 11.54
CA GLY A 14 7.23 -6.16 11.09
C GLY A 14 7.64 -5.95 9.64
N SER A 15 7.96 -7.02 8.90
CA SER A 15 8.12 -6.99 7.44
C SER A 15 6.77 -7.02 6.73
N GLY A 16 6.75 -6.67 5.45
CA GLY A 16 5.51 -6.71 4.70
C GLY A 16 5.63 -6.20 3.27
N PHE A 17 4.48 -5.94 2.66
CA PHE A 17 4.38 -5.39 1.32
C PHE A 17 3.47 -4.17 1.31
N ALA A 18 3.86 -3.15 0.57
CA ALA A 18 3.06 -1.98 0.28
C ALA A 18 2.65 -1.99 -1.19
N PHE A 19 1.42 -1.60 -1.51
CA PHE A 19 0.94 -1.50 -2.89
C PHE A 19 1.11 -0.06 -3.36
N ILE A 20 1.94 0.13 -4.38
CA ILE A 20 2.30 1.43 -4.95
C ILE A 20 1.98 1.37 -6.43
N ASP A 21 1.02 2.19 -6.85
CA ASP A 21 0.47 2.15 -8.22
C ASP A 21 0.06 0.72 -8.64
N GLY A 22 -0.40 -0.04 -7.64
CA GLY A 22 -0.84 -1.44 -7.68
C GLY A 22 0.27 -2.49 -7.88
N GLU A 23 1.54 -2.09 -7.86
CA GLU A 23 2.67 -3.01 -7.74
C GLU A 23 3.06 -3.21 -6.26
N PRO A 24 3.37 -4.44 -5.82
CA PRO A 24 3.82 -4.70 -4.45
C PRO A 24 5.30 -4.37 -4.27
N GLU A 25 5.62 -3.52 -3.29
CA GLU A 25 6.98 -3.19 -2.83
C GLU A 25 7.22 -3.76 -1.44
N TYR A 26 8.39 -4.37 -1.22
CA TYR A 26 8.71 -5.04 0.03
C TYR A 26 9.35 -4.07 1.04
N PHE A 27 9.00 -4.20 2.32
CA PHE A 27 9.66 -3.49 3.41
C PHE A 27 9.98 -4.43 4.58
N ARG A 28 11.05 -4.12 5.33
CA ARG A 28 11.50 -4.89 6.51
C ARG A 28 10.98 -4.32 7.83
N SER A 29 10.47 -3.09 7.82
CA SER A 29 9.93 -2.42 9.01
C SER A 29 8.97 -1.29 8.63
N LEU A 30 8.13 -0.85 9.58
CA LEU A 30 7.28 0.33 9.41
C LEU A 30 8.08 1.62 9.10
N SER A 31 9.32 1.73 9.58
CA SER A 31 10.19 2.85 9.24
C SER A 31 10.56 2.86 7.76
N GLU A 32 10.82 1.69 7.18
CA GLU A 32 11.13 1.54 5.75
C GLU A 32 9.87 1.78 4.91
N LEU A 33 8.70 1.29 5.34
CA LEU A 33 7.41 1.63 4.74
C LEU A 33 7.19 3.16 4.70
N HIS A 34 7.53 3.87 5.78
CA HIS A 34 7.41 5.32 5.82
C HIS A 34 8.35 6.04 4.85
N GLN A 35 9.58 5.53 4.70
CA GLN A 35 10.56 6.05 3.73
C GLN A 35 10.04 5.87 2.30
N ILE A 36 9.58 4.67 1.97
CA ILE A 36 8.96 4.35 0.68
C ILE A 36 7.77 5.30 0.42
N GLY A 37 6.84 5.44 1.36
CA GLY A 37 5.70 6.33 1.19
C GLY A 37 6.08 7.80 0.95
N GLN A 38 7.15 8.30 1.59
CA GLN A 38 7.64 9.66 1.35
C GLN A 38 8.31 9.83 -0.02
N GLU A 39 8.97 8.79 -0.51
CA GLU A 39 9.61 8.77 -1.82
C GLU A 39 8.59 8.81 -2.96
N PHE A 40 7.56 7.96 -2.89
CA PHE A 40 6.53 7.86 -3.93
C PHE A 40 5.43 8.93 -3.79
N TYR A 41 5.10 9.33 -2.57
CA TYR A 41 4.01 10.29 -2.29
C TYR A 41 4.52 11.50 -1.47
N PRO A 42 5.40 12.35 -2.04
CA PRO A 42 6.01 13.48 -1.32
C PRO A 42 5.00 14.57 -0.91
N ALA A 43 3.81 14.59 -1.53
CA ALA A 43 2.71 15.48 -1.16
C ALA A 43 1.94 15.02 0.10
N GLY A 44 2.21 13.81 0.59
CA GLY A 44 1.56 13.18 1.73
C GLY A 44 0.72 11.97 1.34
N TYR A 45 0.61 11.03 2.27
CA TYR A 45 -0.14 9.78 2.12
C TYR A 45 -0.83 9.37 3.42
N GLU A 46 -1.85 8.53 3.28
CA GLU A 46 -2.54 7.85 4.38
C GLU A 46 -2.28 6.35 4.29
N LEU A 47 -1.96 5.74 5.42
CA LEU A 47 -1.70 4.30 5.51
C LEU A 47 -3.00 3.52 5.72
N HIS A 48 -3.20 2.51 4.88
CA HIS A 48 -4.34 1.60 4.96
C HIS A 48 -3.85 0.16 5.07
N GLN A 49 -4.07 -0.47 6.22
CA GLN A 49 -3.67 -1.86 6.40
C GLN A 49 -4.62 -2.79 5.66
N VAL A 50 -4.05 -3.67 4.84
CA VAL A 50 -4.71 -4.80 4.19
C VAL A 50 -4.68 -5.98 5.17
N THR A 51 -5.84 -6.59 5.37
CA THR A 51 -6.05 -7.77 6.22
C THR A 51 -6.92 -8.78 5.49
N ALA A 52 -6.98 -10.01 5.98
CA ALA A 52 -7.88 -11.04 5.45
C ALA A 52 -9.35 -10.60 5.44
N ASP A 53 -9.75 -9.71 6.37
CA ASP A 53 -11.13 -9.23 6.51
C ASP A 53 -11.52 -8.19 5.45
N ASN A 54 -10.55 -7.41 4.93
CA ASN A 54 -10.83 -6.32 3.99
C ASN A 54 -10.29 -6.56 2.57
N TRP A 55 -9.41 -7.56 2.38
CA TRP A 55 -8.74 -7.82 1.11
C TRP A 55 -9.71 -7.93 -0.07
N GLN A 56 -10.78 -8.72 0.07
CA GLN A 56 -11.75 -8.90 -1.03
C GLN A 56 -12.44 -7.59 -1.39
N SER A 57 -12.83 -6.79 -0.40
CA SER A 57 -13.48 -5.50 -0.66
C SER A 57 -12.53 -4.50 -1.33
N LEU A 58 -11.25 -4.52 -0.99
CA LEU A 58 -10.24 -3.66 -1.60
C LEU A 58 -9.97 -4.09 -3.05
N TYR A 59 -9.88 -5.40 -3.29
CA TYR A 59 -9.76 -5.97 -4.63
C TYR A 59 -10.95 -5.60 -5.51
N ASP A 60 -12.17 -5.80 -5.02
CA ASP A 60 -13.40 -5.47 -5.75
C ASP A 60 -13.54 -3.97 -6.06
N SER A 61 -12.84 -3.12 -5.30
CA SER A 61 -12.78 -1.66 -5.53
C SER A 61 -11.66 -1.20 -6.45
N GLY A 62 -10.83 -2.12 -6.95
CA GLY A 62 -9.75 -1.84 -7.89
C GLY A 62 -8.50 -1.21 -7.26
N VAL A 63 -8.29 -1.36 -5.95
CA VAL A 63 -7.10 -0.83 -5.25
C VAL A 63 -5.79 -1.41 -5.81
N PHE A 64 -5.85 -2.65 -6.29
CA PHE A 64 -4.69 -3.38 -6.81
C PHE A 64 -4.67 -3.41 -8.35
N ASP A 65 -5.53 -2.62 -9.01
CA ASP A 65 -5.59 -2.58 -10.47
C ASP A 65 -4.58 -1.55 -11.00
N ASN A 66 -3.58 -2.00 -11.76
CA ASN A 66 -2.49 -1.14 -12.29
C ASN A 66 -2.93 -0.28 -13.49
N GLY A 67 -4.23 0.01 -13.61
CA GLY A 67 -4.80 0.75 -14.74
C GLY A 67 -4.68 0.04 -16.10
N CYS A 68 -4.33 -1.25 -16.13
CA CYS A 68 -4.27 -2.06 -17.34
C CYS A 68 -5.70 -2.36 -17.85
N ASN A 69 -6.28 -1.41 -18.58
CA ASN A 69 -7.36 -1.71 -19.52
C ASN A 69 -6.80 -2.66 -20.59
N TYR A 70 -7.10 -3.96 -20.47
CA TYR A 70 -6.93 -4.94 -21.55
C TYR A 70 -8.10 -4.87 -22.53
#